data_AF-A0A9D7GZ96-F1
#
_entry.id   AF-A0A9D7GZ96-F1
#
_cell.length_a   1.000
_cell.length_b   1.000
_cell.length_c   1.000
_cell.angle_alpha   90.00
_cell.angle_beta   90.00
_cell.angle_gamma   90.00
#
_symmetry.space_group_name_H-M   'P 1'
#
loop_
_entity.id
_entity.type
_entity.pdbx_description
1 polymer ?
#
loop_
_entity_poly.entity_id
_entity_poly.type
_entity_poly.pdbx_seq_one_letter_code
_entity_poly.pdbx_strand_id
1 'polypeptide(L)'
;MNARPRHRPWLHAAATTLRGAALVLGGLAAVGCDDGPRVGEYPIRVVVHGDPGKVVSGAAVLRNQKELGASDLAGIANVTLRGNEGDSVDVTVRCPAGYESPRKALSVRLKKGSESQRLPEYAASCTPAIRQVVVAIRAESGGGMPVTYLGRPVGRTDASGVAHVLLRMHPGDQFELGLDTSQFPKHRPQNPKASFLVSSVADEVQRFDVRFDVERPKPVARFVAARPTRL
;
A
#
# COMPACT_ATOMS: atom_id res chain seq x y z
N MET A 1 20.17 -34.38 4.80
CA MET A 1 21.30 -33.83 4.01
C MET A 1 21.76 -32.55 4.68
N ASN A 2 23.02 -32.53 5.09
CA ASN A 2 23.66 -31.57 5.98
C ASN A 2 24.11 -30.31 5.25
N ALA A 3 23.90 -29.12 5.82
CA ALA A 3 24.74 -27.96 5.55
C ALA A 3 24.89 -27.11 6.83
N ARG A 4 26.11 -27.13 7.37
CA ARG A 4 26.53 -26.45 8.61
C ARG A 4 26.80 -24.95 8.37
N PRO A 5 26.72 -24.12 9.43
CA PRO A 5 27.09 -22.70 9.39
C PRO A 5 28.61 -22.50 9.37
N ARG A 6 29.09 -21.49 8.64
CA ARG A 6 30.51 -21.05 8.64
C ARG A 6 30.68 -19.89 9.62
N HIS A 7 31.29 -20.18 10.77
CA HIS A 7 31.89 -19.19 11.65
C HIS A 7 33.13 -18.57 10.99
N ARG A 8 33.26 -17.24 11.02
CA ARG A 8 34.50 -16.54 10.67
C ARG A 8 35.27 -16.20 11.96
N PRO A 9 36.51 -16.68 12.14
CA PRO A 9 37.38 -16.20 13.21
C PRO A 9 38.05 -14.89 12.78
N TRP A 10 38.03 -13.88 13.67
CA TRP A 10 38.88 -12.70 13.55
C TRP A 10 40.19 -12.99 14.27
N LEU A 11 41.29 -12.90 13.51
CA LEU A 11 42.65 -13.09 13.99
C LEU A 11 43.16 -11.82 14.68
N HIS A 12 43.83 -12.04 15.82
CA HIS A 12 44.68 -11.09 16.50
C HIS A 12 45.92 -10.75 15.66
N ALA A 13 46.33 -9.48 15.65
CA ALA A 13 47.71 -9.10 15.36
C ALA A 13 48.12 -7.97 16.30
N ALA A 14 49.02 -8.31 17.22
CA ALA A 14 49.73 -7.38 18.08
C ALA A 14 50.97 -6.83 17.36
N ALA A 15 51.32 -5.57 17.61
CA ALA A 15 52.66 -5.05 17.37
C ALA A 15 52.96 -3.86 18.32
N THR A 16 53.53 -4.20 19.47
CA THR A 16 54.61 -3.46 20.17
C THR A 16 55.72 -3.12 19.15
N THR A 17 56.47 -2.01 19.15
CA THR A 17 57.14 -1.19 20.18
C THR A 17 57.85 -0.06 19.43
N LEU A 18 58.04 1.14 20.02
CA LEU A 18 59.34 1.84 19.99
C LEU A 18 59.35 3.04 20.95
N ARG A 19 60.28 2.98 21.91
CA ARG A 19 60.69 4.06 22.80
C ARG A 19 61.60 5.03 22.02
N GLY A 20 61.48 6.33 22.27
CA GLY A 20 62.55 7.26 21.88
C GLY A 20 62.24 8.74 22.01
N ALA A 21 62.98 9.38 22.92
CA ALA A 21 63.40 10.78 22.96
C ALA A 21 62.42 11.88 23.41
N ALA A 22 62.80 12.49 24.54
CA ALA A 22 62.29 13.72 25.12
C ALA A 22 62.92 14.96 24.45
N LEU A 23 62.15 16.05 24.33
CA LEU A 23 62.67 17.43 24.28
C LEU A 23 61.55 18.47 24.55
N VAL A 24 61.61 19.04 25.76
CA VAL A 24 61.70 20.48 26.10
C VAL A 24 60.65 21.47 25.55
N LEU A 25 59.95 22.07 26.52
CA LEU A 25 59.40 23.44 26.66
C LEU A 25 58.60 24.09 25.51
N GLY A 26 57.36 24.44 25.86
CA GLY A 26 56.54 25.41 25.14
C GLY A 26 55.11 25.47 25.68
N GLY A 27 54.95 25.88 26.93
CA GLY A 27 53.64 26.08 27.54
C GLY A 27 52.88 27.24 26.87
N LEU A 28 52.06 26.92 25.88
CA LEU A 28 50.84 27.67 25.61
C LEU A 28 49.69 26.82 26.11
N ALA A 29 49.18 27.18 27.30
CA ALA A 29 47.87 26.76 27.75
C ALA A 29 46.82 27.40 26.81
N ALA A 30 46.60 26.77 25.66
CA ALA A 30 45.40 26.98 24.88
C ALA A 30 44.25 26.46 25.74
N VAL A 31 43.65 27.36 26.52
CA VAL A 31 42.31 27.19 27.07
C VAL A 31 41.37 27.26 25.86
N GLY A 32 41.38 26.19 25.07
CA GLY A 32 40.35 25.96 24.08
C GLY A 32 39.08 25.69 24.86
N CYS A 33 38.17 26.66 24.90
CA CYS A 33 36.79 26.41 25.27
C CYS A 33 36.25 25.35 24.31
N ASP A 34 36.30 24.10 24.74
CA ASP A 34 35.61 23.00 24.11
C ASP A 34 34.12 23.18 24.41
N ASP A 35 33.48 24.14 23.73
CA ASP A 35 32.03 24.18 23.56
C ASP A 35 31.67 23.01 22.62
N GLY A 36 31.83 21.78 23.13
CA GLY A 36 31.46 20.58 22.42
C GLY A 36 30.01 20.70 21.91
N PRO A 37 29.69 20.12 20.73
CA PRO A 37 28.40 20.31 20.10
C PRO A 37 27.27 20.04 21.08
N ARG A 38 26.55 21.10 21.46
CA ARG A 38 25.45 21.02 22.43
C ARG A 38 24.30 20.30 21.75
N VAL A 39 24.10 19.04 22.10
CA VAL A 39 22.95 18.25 21.66
C VAL A 39 21.69 18.94 22.15
N GLY A 40 20.93 19.50 21.21
CA GLY A 40 19.69 20.20 21.48
C GLY A 40 18.48 19.27 21.48
N GLU A 41 17.38 19.76 22.06
CA GLU A 41 16.05 19.15 21.97
C GLU A 41 15.18 19.96 21.01
N TYR A 42 14.57 19.28 20.05
CA TYR A 42 13.81 19.87 18.96
C TYR A 42 12.40 19.28 18.96
N PRO A 43 11.43 19.96 19.60
CA PRO A 43 10.05 19.53 19.56
C PRO A 43 9.49 19.70 18.14
N ILE A 44 8.81 18.68 17.65
CA ILE A 44 8.13 18.67 16.36
C ILE A 44 6.71 18.11 16.51
N ARG A 45 5.88 18.42 15.53
CA ARG A 45 4.54 17.87 15.38
C ARG A 45 4.49 16.95 14.16
N VAL A 46 4.06 15.71 14.34
CA VAL A 46 3.78 14.77 13.24
C VAL A 46 2.27 14.60 13.14
N VAL A 47 1.70 14.99 12.00
CA VAL A 47 0.27 14.81 11.70
C VAL A 47 0.12 13.58 10.83
N VAL A 48 -0.67 12.62 11.29
CA VAL A 48 -0.87 11.32 10.66
C VAL A 48 -2.24 11.29 10.00
N HIS A 49 -2.25 11.27 8.67
CA HIS A 49 -3.45 11.23 7.86
C HIS A 49 -3.75 9.81 7.41
N GLY A 50 -5.03 9.53 7.17
CA GLY A 50 -5.48 8.31 6.51
C GLY A 50 -5.90 8.60 5.08
N ASP A 51 -7.16 8.29 4.78
CA ASP A 51 -7.82 8.80 3.57
C ASP A 51 -8.00 10.33 3.63
N PRO A 52 -8.25 11.00 2.49
CA PRO A 52 -8.48 12.44 2.45
C PRO A 52 -9.50 12.90 3.50
N GLY A 53 -9.07 13.84 4.36
CA GLY A 53 -9.90 14.40 5.44
C GLY A 53 -10.01 13.54 6.70
N LYS A 54 -9.38 12.35 6.74
CA LYS A 54 -9.35 11.48 7.93
C LYS A 54 -7.98 11.55 8.60
N VAL A 55 -8.01 11.56 9.93
CA VAL A 55 -6.82 11.49 10.79
C VAL A 55 -6.72 10.08 11.39
N VAL A 56 -5.50 9.66 11.72
CA VAL A 56 -5.24 8.32 12.28
C VAL A 56 -4.63 8.44 13.67
N SER A 57 -5.37 7.92 14.66
CA SER A 57 -4.92 7.82 16.05
C SER A 57 -4.12 6.54 16.30
N GLY A 58 -3.25 6.56 17.30
CA GLY A 58 -2.46 5.39 17.72
C GLY A 58 -1.32 5.01 16.76
N ALA A 59 -0.95 5.88 15.82
CA ALA A 59 0.23 5.67 14.97
C ALA A 59 1.50 6.00 15.77
N ALA A 60 2.40 5.03 15.90
CA ALA A 60 3.64 5.20 16.64
C ALA A 60 4.69 5.90 15.78
N VAL A 61 5.37 6.90 16.36
CA VAL A 61 6.48 7.62 15.75
C VAL A 61 7.78 7.09 16.33
N LEU A 62 8.67 6.59 15.48
CA LEU A 62 9.89 5.88 15.88
C LEU A 62 11.13 6.53 15.31
N ARG A 63 12.22 6.47 16.07
CA ARG A 63 13.58 6.76 15.58
C ARG A 63 14.49 5.61 16.01
N ASN A 64 15.21 5.04 15.05
CA ASN A 64 16.07 3.86 15.30
C ASN A 64 15.32 2.75 16.05
N GLN A 65 14.09 2.47 15.63
CA GLN A 65 13.15 1.50 16.24
C GLN A 65 12.69 1.81 17.68
N LYS A 66 13.16 2.90 18.30
CA LYS A 66 12.66 3.37 19.59
C LYS A 66 11.43 4.26 19.38
N GLU A 67 10.33 3.93 20.05
CA GLU A 67 9.14 4.76 20.05
C GLU A 67 9.38 6.08 20.80
N LEU A 68 9.06 7.18 20.15
CA LEU A 68 9.18 8.54 20.69
C LEU A 68 7.82 9.08 21.18
N GLY A 69 6.74 8.56 20.63
CA GLY A 69 5.36 8.92 20.95
C GLY A 69 4.38 8.28 19.98
N ALA A 70 3.09 8.51 20.19
CA ALA A 70 2.01 8.04 19.33
C ALA A 70 1.03 9.18 19.02
N SER A 71 0.33 9.07 17.90
CA SER A 71 -0.70 10.05 17.52
C SER A 71 -1.94 9.95 18.42
N ASP A 72 -2.47 11.09 18.81
CA ASP A 72 -3.69 11.21 19.61
C ASP A 72 -4.98 11.06 18.76
N LEU A 73 -6.14 11.37 19.36
CA LEU A 73 -7.43 11.31 18.67
C LEU A 73 -7.57 12.32 17.51
N ALA A 74 -6.75 13.38 17.49
CA ALA A 74 -6.67 14.33 16.39
C ALA A 74 -5.65 13.88 15.31
N GLY A 75 -5.03 12.71 15.48
CA GLY A 75 -3.96 12.19 14.61
C GLY A 75 -2.65 12.96 14.75
N ILE A 76 -2.43 13.61 15.89
CA ILE A 76 -1.25 14.43 16.14
C ILE A 76 -0.33 13.72 17.13
N ALA A 77 0.94 13.54 16.76
CA ALA A 77 2.00 13.10 17.67
C ALA A 77 2.99 14.26 17.90
N ASN A 78 3.08 14.73 19.14
CA ASN A 78 4.11 15.69 19.55
C ASN A 78 5.31 14.90 20.07
N VAL A 79 6.47 15.03 19.42
CA VAL A 79 7.70 14.30 19.78
C VAL A 79 8.89 15.22 19.85
N THR A 80 9.86 14.87 20.70
CA THR A 80 11.11 15.62 20.86
C THR A 80 12.27 14.85 20.25
N LEU A 81 12.96 15.47 19.30
CA LEU A 81 14.15 14.90 18.67
C LEU A 81 15.42 15.47 19.29
N ARG A 82 16.46 14.65 19.34
CA ARG A 82 17.79 15.04 19.85
C ARG A 82 18.82 14.99 18.73
N GLY A 83 19.61 16.06 18.60
CA GLY A 83 20.68 16.18 17.62
C GLY A 83 21.31 17.57 17.64
N ASN A 84 22.04 17.91 16.58
CA ASN A 84 22.56 19.25 16.38
C ASN A 84 21.61 20.07 15.51
N GLU A 85 21.70 21.39 15.63
CA GLU A 85 20.97 22.30 14.77
C GLU A 85 21.43 22.14 13.32
N GLY A 86 20.48 21.98 12.40
CA GLY A 86 20.74 21.74 10.99
C GLY A 86 20.76 20.27 10.59
N ASP A 87 20.88 19.33 11.53
CA ASP A 87 20.88 17.89 11.24
C ASP A 87 19.57 17.46 10.55
N SER A 88 19.66 16.46 9.66
CA SER A 88 18.50 15.75 9.12
C SER A 88 18.41 14.38 9.78
N VAL A 89 17.28 14.10 10.41
CA VAL A 89 17.02 12.82 11.08
C VAL A 89 15.85 12.12 10.43
N ASP A 90 15.99 10.81 10.26
CA ASP A 90 14.93 9.97 9.73
C ASP A 90 14.03 9.46 10.85
N VAL A 91 12.73 9.66 10.66
CA VAL A 91 11.66 9.24 11.57
C VAL A 91 10.74 8.29 10.82
N THR A 92 10.51 7.11 11.40
CA THR A 92 9.57 6.12 10.84
C THR A 92 8.23 6.24 11.54
N VAL A 93 7.14 6.10 10.78
CA VAL A 93 5.79 6.00 11.35
C VAL A 93 5.29 4.58 11.19
N ARG A 94 4.87 3.97 12.29
CA ARG A 94 4.21 2.66 12.31
C ARG A 94 2.72 2.87 12.55
N CYS A 95 1.93 2.56 11.53
CA CYS A 95 0.48 2.71 11.58
C CYS A 95 -0.17 1.61 12.42
N PRO A 96 -1.34 1.89 13.02
CA PRO A 96 -2.08 0.89 13.80
C PRO A 96 -2.69 -0.20 12.90
N ALA A 97 -3.29 -1.21 13.52
CA ALA A 97 -3.96 -2.29 12.80
C ALA A 97 -5.03 -1.75 11.82
N GLY A 98 -5.11 -2.35 10.64
CA GLY A 98 -6.00 -1.93 9.56
C GLY A 98 -5.43 -0.87 8.62
N TYR A 99 -4.21 -0.39 8.88
CA TYR A 99 -3.52 0.61 8.06
C TYR A 99 -2.13 0.14 7.64
N GLU A 100 -1.67 0.56 6.46
CA GLU A 100 -0.32 0.31 5.96
C GLU A 100 0.62 1.45 6.38
N SER A 101 1.84 1.10 6.81
CA SER A 101 2.86 2.07 7.22
C SER A 101 3.61 2.63 6.01
N PRO A 102 3.99 3.92 6.00
CA PRO A 102 4.83 4.49 4.96
C PRO A 102 6.14 3.69 4.80
N ARG A 103 6.47 3.32 3.56
CA ARG A 103 7.74 2.64 3.27
C ARG A 103 8.95 3.56 3.37
N LYS A 104 8.75 4.86 3.16
CA LYS A 104 9.79 5.88 3.24
C LYS A 104 9.71 6.58 4.60
N ALA A 105 10.85 6.70 5.27
CA ALA A 105 10.95 7.50 6.48
C ALA A 105 10.74 9.00 6.19
N LEU A 106 10.21 9.72 7.18
CA LEU A 106 10.12 11.17 7.17
C LEU A 106 11.49 11.76 7.47
N SER A 107 12.01 12.60 6.58
CA SER A 107 13.26 13.32 6.84
C SER A 107 12.96 14.65 7.52
N VAL A 108 13.35 14.74 8.79
CA VAL A 108 13.10 15.88 9.67
C VAL A 108 14.37 16.69 9.83
N ARG A 109 14.33 17.97 9.48
CA ARG A 109 15.44 18.90 9.72
C ARG A 109 15.31 19.55 11.08
N LEU A 110 16.31 19.37 11.93
CA LEU A 110 16.35 19.94 13.27
C LEU A 110 16.65 21.44 13.19
N LYS A 111 15.71 22.26 13.63
CA LYS A 111 15.88 23.71 13.72
C LYS A 111 15.23 24.21 15.00
N LYS A 112 15.86 25.17 15.67
CA LYS A 112 15.18 25.85 16.78
C LYS A 112 13.97 26.59 16.23
N GLY A 113 12.84 26.51 16.92
CA GLY A 113 11.67 27.30 16.55
C GLY A 113 12.04 28.78 16.62
N SER A 114 11.72 29.55 15.58
CA SER A 114 11.71 31.01 15.68
C SER A 114 10.61 31.43 16.67
N GLU A 115 10.75 32.59 17.32
CA GLU A 115 9.83 33.15 18.35
C GLU A 115 8.32 33.09 18.02
N SER A 116 7.95 32.87 16.77
CA SER A 116 6.60 32.46 16.40
C SER A 116 6.30 31.02 16.88
N GLN A 117 5.59 30.91 18.00
CA GLN A 117 5.00 29.75 18.74
C GLN A 117 4.56 28.45 17.99
N ARG A 118 4.79 28.28 16.69
CA ARG A 118 4.36 27.10 15.92
C ARG A 118 5.52 26.10 15.79
N LEU A 119 5.32 24.92 16.36
CA LEU A 119 6.22 23.77 16.16
C LEU A 119 6.29 23.40 14.67
N PRO A 120 7.48 23.01 14.15
CA PRO A 120 7.59 22.43 12.81
C PRO A 120 6.65 21.24 12.66
N GLU A 121 5.89 21.23 11.57
CA GLU A 121 4.90 20.20 11.27
C GLU A 121 5.36 19.31 10.11
N TYR A 122 5.18 18.00 10.28
CA TYR A 122 5.48 16.98 9.28
C TYR A 122 4.26 16.08 9.09
N ALA A 123 3.94 15.76 7.84
CA ALA A 123 2.81 14.90 7.51
C ALA A 123 3.28 13.45 7.25
N ALA A 124 2.52 12.50 7.77
CA ALA A 124 2.64 11.06 7.48
C ALA A 124 1.31 10.52 6.95
N SER A 125 1.36 9.46 6.14
CA SER A 125 0.17 8.82 5.59
C SER A 125 0.07 7.36 6.03
N CYS A 126 -1.03 7.00 6.67
CA CYS A 126 -1.43 5.66 7.04
C CYS A 126 -2.65 5.30 6.18
N THR A 127 -2.46 4.73 4.99
CA THR A 127 -3.58 4.33 4.13
C THR A 127 -4.22 3.04 4.64
N PRO A 128 -5.55 2.86 4.54
CA PRO A 128 -6.19 1.58 4.86
C PRO A 128 -5.53 0.40 4.14
N ALA A 129 -5.25 -0.67 4.88
CA ALA A 129 -4.62 -1.87 4.34
C ALA A 129 -5.54 -2.67 3.41
N ILE A 130 -6.85 -2.48 3.56
CA ILE A 130 -7.89 -3.13 2.76
C ILE A 130 -8.82 -2.05 2.22
N ARG A 131 -9.07 -2.11 0.91
CA ARG A 131 -10.03 -1.30 0.18
C ARG A 131 -11.28 -2.09 -0.15
N GLN A 132 -12.38 -1.37 -0.29
CA GLN A 132 -13.64 -1.89 -0.78
C GLN A 132 -13.80 -1.54 -2.26
N VAL A 133 -14.08 -2.55 -3.06
CA VAL A 133 -14.38 -2.38 -4.48
C VAL A 133 -15.76 -2.96 -4.75
N VAL A 134 -16.66 -2.14 -5.27
CA VAL A 134 -17.95 -2.60 -5.77
C VAL A 134 -17.86 -2.70 -7.29
N VAL A 135 -18.11 -3.89 -7.84
CA VAL A 135 -18.22 -4.04 -9.29
C VAL A 135 -19.68 -4.12 -9.66
N ALA A 136 -20.16 -3.11 -10.39
CA ALA A 136 -21.47 -3.11 -11.02
C ALA A 136 -21.39 -3.89 -12.34
N ILE A 137 -22.22 -4.90 -12.47
CA ILE A 137 -22.19 -5.85 -13.58
C ILE A 137 -23.45 -5.67 -14.40
N ARG A 138 -23.30 -5.52 -15.71
CA ARG A 138 -24.41 -5.44 -16.66
C ARG A 138 -24.17 -6.40 -17.82
N ALA A 139 -24.98 -7.44 -17.85
CA ALA A 139 -24.98 -8.49 -18.86
C ALA A 139 -26.22 -8.38 -19.73
N GLU A 140 -26.14 -7.71 -20.89
CA GLU A 140 -27.28 -7.60 -21.79
C GLU A 140 -27.69 -8.99 -22.30
N SER A 141 -28.96 -9.36 -22.12
CA SER A 141 -29.50 -10.72 -22.36
C SER A 141 -28.91 -11.83 -21.47
N GLY A 142 -28.18 -11.48 -20.40
CA GLY A 142 -27.47 -12.42 -19.52
C GLY A 142 -28.10 -12.59 -18.13
N GLY A 143 -29.41 -12.82 -18.05
CA GLY A 143 -30.10 -13.01 -16.78
C GLY A 143 -29.78 -14.36 -16.11
N GLY A 144 -29.64 -14.37 -14.78
CA GLY A 144 -29.40 -15.59 -14.00
C GLY A 144 -27.99 -16.18 -14.11
N MET A 145 -27.03 -15.48 -14.72
CA MET A 145 -25.66 -15.94 -14.93
C MET A 145 -24.83 -15.85 -13.64
N PRO A 146 -24.11 -16.92 -13.24
CA PRO A 146 -23.18 -16.84 -12.11
C PRO A 146 -22.05 -15.86 -12.38
N VAL A 147 -21.80 -14.97 -11.42
CA VAL A 147 -20.61 -14.11 -11.39
C VAL A 147 -19.51 -14.87 -10.67
N THR A 148 -18.33 -14.97 -11.26
CA THR A 148 -17.19 -15.72 -10.75
C THR A 148 -16.01 -14.83 -10.44
N TYR A 149 -15.31 -15.15 -9.35
CA TYR A 149 -14.02 -14.58 -8.97
C TYR A 149 -13.05 -15.75 -8.73
N LEU A 150 -11.92 -15.76 -9.44
CA LEU A 150 -10.97 -16.90 -9.42
C LEU A 150 -11.66 -18.25 -9.68
N GLY A 151 -12.64 -18.26 -10.60
CA GLY A 151 -13.42 -19.44 -10.97
C GLY A 151 -14.45 -19.91 -9.93
N ARG A 152 -14.61 -19.20 -8.81
CA ARG A 152 -15.61 -19.50 -7.78
C ARG A 152 -16.82 -18.57 -7.90
N PRO A 153 -18.05 -19.06 -7.79
CA PRO A 153 -19.23 -18.19 -7.84
C PRO A 153 -19.27 -17.28 -6.60
N VAL A 154 -19.34 -15.97 -6.84
CA VAL A 154 -19.45 -14.92 -5.81
C VAL A 154 -20.78 -14.17 -5.85
N GLY A 155 -21.58 -14.42 -6.88
CA GLY A 155 -22.90 -13.81 -7.06
C GLY A 155 -23.61 -14.37 -8.28
N ARG A 156 -24.75 -13.78 -8.62
CA ARG A 156 -25.54 -14.12 -9.80
C ARG A 156 -26.26 -12.88 -10.32
N THR A 157 -26.34 -12.74 -11.65
CA THR A 157 -27.16 -11.69 -12.26
C THR A 157 -28.64 -11.96 -12.05
N ASP A 158 -29.42 -10.90 -11.89
CA ASP A 158 -30.87 -10.98 -11.79
C ASP A 158 -31.53 -11.25 -13.16
N ALA A 159 -32.86 -11.20 -13.23
CA ALA A 159 -33.60 -11.42 -14.48
C ALA A 159 -33.31 -10.38 -15.57
N SER A 160 -32.86 -9.18 -15.19
CA SER A 160 -32.48 -8.10 -16.11
C SER A 160 -31.02 -8.18 -16.57
N GLY A 161 -30.24 -9.13 -16.02
CA GLY A 161 -28.82 -9.27 -16.30
C GLY A 161 -27.94 -8.34 -15.46
N VAL A 162 -28.42 -7.82 -14.34
CA VAL A 162 -27.67 -6.91 -13.46
C VAL A 162 -27.21 -7.64 -12.20
N ALA A 163 -26.00 -7.32 -11.72
CA ALA A 163 -25.52 -7.71 -10.40
C ALA A 163 -24.60 -6.64 -9.83
N HIS A 164 -24.35 -6.69 -8.52
CA HIS A 164 -23.22 -6.02 -7.90
C HIS A 164 -22.50 -6.99 -6.99
N VAL A 165 -21.18 -6.86 -6.90
CA VAL A 165 -20.35 -7.64 -5.97
C VAL A 165 -19.45 -6.69 -5.17
N LEU A 166 -19.37 -6.90 -3.87
CA LEU A 166 -18.46 -6.17 -2.97
C LEU A 166 -17.25 -7.06 -2.67
N LEU A 167 -16.06 -6.59 -3.03
CA LEU A 167 -14.79 -7.25 -2.77
C LEU A 167 -13.95 -6.43 -1.78
N ARG A 168 -13.18 -7.12 -0.94
CA ARG A 168 -12.24 -6.53 0.02
C ARG A 168 -10.84 -6.95 -0.38
N MET A 169 -10.01 -6.02 -0.83
CA MET A 169 -8.73 -6.29 -1.48
C MET A 169 -7.66 -5.29 -1.02
N HIS A 170 -6.38 -5.58 -1.23
CA HIS A 170 -5.32 -4.61 -0.88
C HIS A 170 -5.22 -3.52 -1.95
N PRO A 171 -4.80 -2.31 -1.56
CA PRO A 171 -4.36 -1.27 -2.49
C PRO A 171 -3.40 -1.81 -3.57
N GLY A 172 -3.73 -1.58 -4.84
CA GLY A 172 -2.90 -2.00 -5.97
C GLY A 172 -3.02 -3.47 -6.37
N ASP A 173 -3.85 -4.27 -5.70
CA ASP A 173 -4.17 -5.63 -6.15
C ASP A 173 -4.82 -5.60 -7.54
N GLN A 174 -4.50 -6.59 -8.37
CA GLN A 174 -5.22 -6.86 -9.61
C GLN A 174 -6.14 -8.07 -9.40
N PHE A 175 -7.37 -7.99 -9.90
CA PHE A 175 -8.34 -9.08 -9.79
C PHE A 175 -9.13 -9.26 -11.08
N GLU A 176 -9.65 -10.48 -11.30
CA GLU A 176 -10.44 -10.84 -12.49
C GLU A 176 -11.82 -11.32 -12.07
N LEU A 177 -12.86 -10.76 -12.67
CA LEU A 177 -14.22 -11.27 -12.60
C LEU A 177 -14.63 -11.87 -13.94
N GLY A 178 -15.47 -12.89 -13.90
CA GLY A 178 -16.06 -13.48 -15.09
C GLY A 178 -17.53 -13.82 -14.92
N LEU A 179 -18.23 -13.99 -16.04
CA LEU A 179 -19.58 -14.55 -16.07
C LEU A 179 -19.51 -16.00 -16.55
N ASP A 180 -20.06 -16.93 -15.80
CA ASP A 180 -20.15 -18.33 -16.22
C ASP A 180 -21.34 -18.52 -17.17
N THR A 181 -21.05 -18.82 -18.43
CA THR A 181 -22.06 -19.05 -19.47
C THR A 181 -22.21 -20.53 -19.83
N SER A 182 -21.65 -21.46 -19.05
CA SER A 182 -21.69 -22.90 -19.31
C SER A 182 -23.12 -23.46 -19.42
N GLN A 183 -24.05 -22.91 -18.65
CA GLN A 183 -25.48 -23.26 -18.68
C GLN A 183 -26.24 -22.56 -19.83
N PHE A 184 -25.57 -21.68 -20.57
CA PHE A 184 -26.14 -20.82 -21.60
C PHE A 184 -25.36 -20.98 -22.92
N PRO A 185 -25.44 -22.16 -23.58
CA PRO A 185 -24.58 -22.50 -24.71
C PRO A 185 -24.82 -21.67 -25.98
N LYS A 186 -25.92 -20.90 -26.04
CA LYS A 186 -26.27 -20.03 -27.18
C LYS A 186 -25.76 -18.60 -27.04
N HIS A 187 -25.27 -18.22 -25.86
CA HIS A 187 -24.76 -16.88 -25.59
C HIS A 187 -23.32 -16.75 -26.09
N ARG A 188 -22.96 -15.61 -26.67
CA ARG A 188 -21.59 -15.29 -27.09
C ARG A 188 -21.22 -13.89 -26.61
N PRO A 189 -20.00 -13.64 -26.10
CA PRO A 189 -18.89 -14.60 -25.93
C PRO A 189 -19.16 -15.66 -24.85
N GLN A 190 -18.41 -16.76 -24.87
CA GLN A 190 -18.47 -17.76 -23.80
C GLN A 190 -17.48 -17.40 -22.70
N ASN A 191 -17.93 -17.47 -21.44
CA ASN A 191 -17.18 -17.18 -20.23
C ASN A 191 -16.36 -15.87 -20.27
N PRO A 192 -16.99 -14.71 -20.57
CA PRO A 192 -16.29 -13.44 -20.63
C PRO A 192 -15.71 -13.07 -19.27
N LYS A 193 -14.54 -12.42 -19.31
CA LYS A 193 -13.75 -12.02 -18.15
C LYS A 193 -13.32 -10.56 -18.29
N ALA A 194 -13.17 -9.89 -17.16
CA ALA A 194 -12.63 -8.54 -17.07
C ALA A 194 -11.66 -8.44 -15.89
N SER A 195 -10.55 -7.76 -16.12
CA SER A 195 -9.51 -7.51 -15.12
C SER A 195 -9.60 -6.07 -14.62
N PHE A 196 -9.35 -5.93 -13.33
CA PHE A 196 -9.56 -4.72 -12.57
C PHE A 196 -8.37 -4.46 -11.67
N LEU A 197 -8.04 -3.19 -11.43
CA LEU A 197 -6.99 -2.75 -10.52
C LEU A 197 -7.62 -2.01 -9.35
N VAL A 198 -7.24 -2.34 -8.13
CA VAL A 198 -7.75 -1.68 -6.92
C VAL A 198 -7.01 -0.37 -6.70
N SER A 199 -7.76 0.73 -6.62
CA SER A 199 -7.23 2.05 -6.30
C SER A 199 -6.43 2.07 -5.00
N SER A 200 -5.28 2.75 -5.00
CA SER A 200 -4.48 2.93 -3.80
C SER A 200 -5.04 4.00 -2.85
N VAL A 201 -5.88 4.89 -3.37
CA VAL A 201 -6.23 6.15 -2.71
C VAL A 201 -7.62 6.10 -2.07
N ALA A 202 -8.56 5.34 -2.63
CA ALA A 202 -9.95 5.33 -2.17
C ALA A 202 -10.66 4.01 -2.49
N ASP A 203 -11.75 3.77 -1.78
CA ASP A 203 -12.74 2.76 -2.16
C ASP A 203 -13.46 3.22 -3.45
N GLU A 204 -13.83 2.27 -4.32
CA GLU A 204 -14.30 2.62 -5.66
C GLU A 204 -15.40 1.70 -6.22
N VAL A 205 -16.09 2.23 -7.23
CA VAL A 205 -17.08 1.50 -8.01
C VAL A 205 -16.57 1.32 -9.43
N GLN A 206 -16.48 0.08 -9.88
CA GLN A 206 -16.04 -0.28 -11.22
C GLN A 206 -17.18 -0.95 -12.00
N ARG A 207 -17.05 -1.00 -13.33
CA ARG A 207 -18.09 -1.53 -14.21
C ARG A 207 -17.60 -2.73 -15.01
N PHE A 208 -18.41 -3.77 -15.05
CA PHE A 208 -18.24 -4.93 -15.93
C PHE A 208 -19.43 -5.05 -16.87
N ASP A 209 -19.30 -4.45 -18.06
CA ASP A 209 -20.33 -4.42 -19.08
C ASP A 209 -20.06 -5.51 -20.13
N VAL A 210 -21.04 -6.39 -20.37
CA VAL A 210 -20.98 -7.43 -21.39
C VAL A 210 -22.28 -7.45 -22.18
N ARG A 211 -22.15 -7.58 -23.50
CA ARG A 211 -23.28 -7.82 -24.40
C ARG A 211 -23.21 -9.25 -24.91
N PHE A 212 -24.31 -9.97 -24.79
CA PHE A 212 -24.42 -11.32 -25.35
C PHE A 212 -25.22 -11.34 -26.63
N ASP A 213 -24.63 -11.89 -27.68
CA ASP A 213 -25.36 -12.31 -28.88
C ASP A 213 -25.97 -13.69 -28.64
N VAL A 214 -27.29 -13.80 -28.82
CA VAL A 214 -28.00 -15.08 -28.74
C VAL A 214 -28.17 -15.63 -30.15
N GLU A 215 -27.41 -16.68 -30.47
CA GLU A 215 -27.50 -17.34 -31.77
C GLU A 215 -28.94 -17.85 -31.99
N ARG A 216 -29.63 -17.26 -32.98
CA ARG A 216 -30.93 -17.76 -33.43
C ARG A 216 -30.68 -19.06 -34.22
N PRO A 217 -31.46 -20.13 -33.97
CA PRO A 217 -31.33 -21.35 -34.77
C PRO A 217 -31.53 -20.99 -36.24
N LYS A 218 -30.59 -21.40 -37.11
CA LYS A 218 -30.73 -21.21 -38.55
C LYS A 218 -32.05 -21.87 -38.98
N PRO A 219 -32.93 -21.17 -39.74
CA PRO A 219 -34.12 -21.80 -40.25
C PRO A 219 -33.69 -22.98 -41.11
N VAL A 220 -34.08 -24.19 -40.69
CA VAL A 220 -33.86 -25.39 -41.48
C VAL A 220 -34.71 -25.23 -42.73
N ALA A 221 -34.07 -25.05 -43.88
CA ALA A 221 -34.78 -24.98 -45.15
C ALA A 221 -35.57 -26.28 -45.32
N ARG A 222 -36.90 -26.20 -45.20
CA ARG A 222 -37.78 -27.31 -45.57
C ARG A 222 -37.66 -27.47 -47.09
N PHE A 223 -36.92 -28.47 -47.52
CA PHE A 223 -37.00 -28.94 -48.90
C PHE A 223 -38.43 -29.43 -49.13
N VAL A 224 -39.23 -28.61 -49.80
CA VAL A 224 -40.53 -29.04 -50.31
C VAL A 224 -40.22 -29.92 -51.52
N ALA A 225 -40.47 -31.23 -51.38
CA ALA A 225 -40.32 -32.15 -52.50
C ALA A 225 -41.19 -31.67 -53.67
N ALA A 226 -40.59 -31.55 -54.86
CA ALA A 226 -41.30 -31.15 -56.06
C ALA A 226 -42.45 -32.12 -56.32
N ARG A 227 -43.68 -31.58 -56.47
CA ARG A 227 -44.83 -32.39 -56.87
C ARG A 227 -44.56 -32.98 -58.27
N PRO A 228 -44.78 -34.28 -58.48
CA PRO A 228 -44.63 -34.88 -59.80
C PRO A 228 -45.67 -34.27 -60.75
N THR A 229 -45.20 -33.70 -61.86
CA THR A 229 -46.02 -33.22 -62.96
C THR A 229 -46.68 -34.44 -63.63
N ARG A 230 -48.02 -34.51 -63.65
CA ARG A 230 -48.72 -35.51 -64.47
C ARG A 230 -48.59 -35.11 -65.94
N LEU A 231 -48.07 -36.04 -66.75
CA LEU A 231 -48.09 -36.00 -68.22
C LEU A 231 -49.50 -36.31 -68.73
#